data_AF-A0A0F8XPC5-F1
#
_entry.id   AF-A0A0F8XPC5-F1
#
_cell.length_a   1.000
_cell.length_b   1.000
_cell.length_c   1.000
_cell.angle_alpha   90.00
_cell.angle_beta   90.00
_cell.angle_gamma   90.00
#
_symmetry.space_group_name_H-M   'P 1'
#
loop_
_entity.id
_entity.type
_entity.pdbx_description
1 polymer ?
#
loop_
_entity_poly.entity_id
_entity_poly.type
_entity_poly.pdbx_seq_one_letter_code
_entity_poly.pdbx_strand_id
1 'polypeptide(L)'
;MGFFDYIKEGIKNHFDKKKEDREMVEKWQKEVDLQKQQIFEDEFKKNALEVARGEAKKDAASKSGLQKLRATNRLRNLENNNMAPGSFFNKLSEYTQKNLAKRQENMKKTDEMRATAKKMREETKW
;
A
#
# COMPACT_ATOMS: atom_id res chain seq x y z
N MET A 1 -40.72 39.09 14.08
CA MET A 1 -39.87 37.89 14.24
C MET A 1 -40.38 37.14 15.45
N GLY A 2 -41.02 35.98 15.25
CA GLY A 2 -41.84 35.34 16.27
C GLY A 2 -41.05 34.42 17.20
N PHE A 3 -41.56 34.20 18.40
CA PHE A 3 -41.02 33.26 19.40
C PHE A 3 -40.83 31.83 18.84
N PHE A 4 -41.70 31.43 17.91
CA PHE A 4 -41.60 30.17 17.18
C PHE A 4 -40.44 30.09 16.20
N ASP A 5 -40.00 31.21 15.62
CA ASP A 5 -38.82 31.25 14.74
C ASP A 5 -37.55 31.00 15.55
N TYR A 6 -37.46 31.55 16.77
CA TYR A 6 -36.32 31.37 17.69
C TYR A 6 -36.18 29.91 18.17
N ILE A 7 -37.30 29.25 18.47
CA ILE A 7 -37.31 27.83 18.87
C ILE A 7 -36.92 26.94 17.68
N LYS A 8 -37.43 27.24 16.48
CA LYS A 8 -37.13 26.49 15.27
C LYS A 8 -35.66 26.65 14.84
N GLU A 9 -35.10 27.85 14.95
CA GLU A 9 -33.67 28.11 14.75
C GLU A 9 -32.81 27.42 15.80
N GLY A 10 -33.21 27.43 17.08
CA GLY A 10 -32.49 26.72 18.14
C GLY A 10 -32.42 25.21 17.92
N ILE A 11 -33.53 24.59 17.52
CA ILE A 11 -33.58 23.15 17.23
C ILE A 11 -32.75 22.83 15.98
N LYS A 12 -32.86 23.63 14.91
CA LYS A 12 -32.09 23.44 13.68
C LYS A 12 -30.59 23.55 13.94
N ASN A 13 -30.15 24.58 14.67
CA ASN A 13 -28.76 24.75 15.07
C ASN A 13 -28.23 23.59 15.93
N HIS A 14 -29.07 22.99 16.78
CA HIS A 14 -28.67 21.84 17.58
C HIS A 14 -28.51 20.57 16.72
N PHE A 15 -29.38 20.35 15.73
CA PHE A 15 -29.24 19.23 14.80
C PHE A 15 -28.03 19.40 13.86
N ASP A 16 -27.80 20.62 13.38
CA ASP A 16 -26.66 20.93 12.52
C ASP A 16 -25.34 20.75 13.29
N LYS A 17 -25.22 21.27 14.51
CA LYS A 17 -24.06 21.02 15.39
C LYS A 17 -23.83 19.53 15.66
N LYS A 18 -24.89 18.78 15.96
CA LYS A 18 -24.78 17.34 16.23
C LYS A 18 -24.33 16.55 15.00
N LYS A 19 -24.65 17.03 13.79
CA LYS A 19 -24.19 16.44 12.54
C LYS A 19 -22.72 16.77 12.29
N GLU A 20 -22.32 18.02 12.49
CA GLU A 20 -20.91 18.45 12.40
C GLU A 20 -20.02 17.70 13.39
N ASP A 21 -20.45 17.55 14.64
CA ASP A 21 -19.72 16.80 15.67
C ASP A 21 -19.54 15.33 15.28
N ARG A 22 -20.57 14.70 14.68
CA ARG A 22 -20.47 13.32 14.17
C ARG A 22 -19.48 13.20 13.03
N GLU A 23 -19.52 14.10 12.06
CA GLU A 23 -18.59 14.12 10.93
C GLU A 23 -17.14 14.35 11.40
N MET A 24 -16.93 15.17 12.42
CA MET A 24 -15.62 15.38 13.03
C MET A 24 -15.11 14.13 13.77
N VAL A 25 -15.97 13.47 14.54
CA VAL A 25 -15.62 12.22 15.24
C VAL A 25 -15.26 11.12 14.23
N GLU A 26 -16.01 10.98 13.14
CA GLU A 26 -15.71 10.00 12.08
C GLU A 26 -14.38 10.28 11.39
N LYS A 27 -14.03 11.56 11.16
CA LYS A 27 -12.72 11.95 10.59
C LYS A 27 -11.59 11.58 11.54
N TRP A 28 -11.71 11.93 12.83
CA TRP A 28 -10.70 11.60 13.84
C TRP A 28 -10.54 10.10 14.03
N GLN A 29 -11.63 9.33 13.99
CA GLN A 29 -11.55 7.87 14.05
C GLN A 29 -10.77 7.30 12.85
N LYS A 30 -11.04 7.79 11.63
CA LYS A 30 -10.28 7.39 10.43
C LYS A 30 -8.80 7.74 10.53
N GLU A 31 -8.49 8.94 11.04
CA GLU A 31 -7.10 9.37 11.25
C GLU A 31 -6.38 8.49 12.29
N VAL A 32 -7.05 8.16 13.39
CA VAL A 32 -6.51 7.26 14.43
C VAL A 32 -6.29 5.86 13.87
N ASP A 33 -7.22 5.34 13.07
CA ASP A 33 -7.07 4.01 12.47
C ASP A 33 -5.92 3.96 11.47
N LEU A 34 -5.73 5.02 10.68
CA LEU A 34 -4.56 5.18 9.80
C LEU A 34 -3.26 5.22 10.61
N GLN A 35 -3.21 5.98 11.69
CA GLN A 35 -2.04 6.03 12.57
C GLN A 35 -1.73 4.68 13.21
N LYS A 36 -2.75 3.95 13.68
CA LYS A 36 -2.59 2.60 14.23
C LYS A 36 -2.03 1.63 13.19
N GLN A 37 -2.51 1.71 11.95
CA GLN A 37 -1.98 0.88 10.85
C GLN A 37 -0.51 1.21 10.58
N GLN A 38 -0.13 2.48 10.54
CA GLN A 38 1.25 2.90 10.34
C GLN A 38 2.16 2.39 11.48
N ILE A 39 1.74 2.55 12.73
CA ILE A 39 2.47 2.06 13.90
C ILE A 39 2.63 0.54 13.83
N PHE A 40 1.54 -0.18 13.55
CA PHE A 40 1.56 -1.64 13.41
C PHE A 40 2.51 -2.09 12.31
N GLU A 41 2.48 -1.44 11.15
CA GLU A 41 3.41 -1.73 10.06
C GLU A 41 4.86 -1.52 10.47
N ASP A 42 5.16 -0.44 11.20
CA ASP A 42 6.53 -0.14 11.61
C ASP A 42 7.03 -1.09 12.70
N GLU A 43 6.18 -1.49 13.64
CA GLU A 43 6.49 -2.51 14.63
C GLU A 43 6.67 -3.90 13.99
N PHE A 44 5.77 -4.27 13.07
CA PHE A 44 5.87 -5.51 12.32
C PHE A 44 7.18 -5.57 11.52
N LYS A 45 7.57 -4.46 10.88
CA LYS A 45 8.83 -4.36 10.13
C LYS A 45 10.04 -4.55 11.05
N LYS A 46 10.04 -3.95 12.25
CA LYS A 46 11.12 -4.14 13.24
C LYS A 46 11.23 -5.61 13.67
N ASN A 47 10.11 -6.23 14.03
CA ASN A 47 10.08 -7.62 14.46
C ASN A 47 10.52 -8.58 13.35
N ALA A 48 10.06 -8.35 12.10
CA ALA A 48 10.46 -9.15 10.96
C ALA A 48 11.98 -9.07 10.68
N LEU A 49 12.57 -7.89 10.86
CA LEU A 49 14.00 -7.68 10.69
C LEU A 49 14.81 -8.41 11.78
N GLU A 50 14.35 -8.37 13.03
CA GLU A 50 14.96 -9.11 14.14
C GLU A 50 14.92 -10.63 13.92
N VAL A 51 13.77 -11.16 13.51
CA VAL A 51 13.62 -12.58 13.17
C VAL A 51 14.56 -12.96 12.03
N ALA A 52 14.61 -12.17 10.96
CA ALA A 52 15.50 -12.42 9.82
C ALA A 52 16.99 -12.36 10.20
N ARG A 53 17.38 -11.48 11.14
CA ARG A 53 18.74 -11.47 11.72
C ARG A 53 19.01 -12.75 12.52
N GLY A 54 18.07 -13.17 13.34
CA GLY A 54 18.17 -14.40 14.13
C GLY A 54 18.34 -15.65 13.26
N GLU A 55 17.53 -15.79 12.22
CA GLU A 55 17.65 -16.88 11.24
C GLU A 55 18.98 -16.84 10.49
N ALA A 56 19.41 -15.66 10.02
CA ALA A 56 20.68 -15.51 9.31
C ALA A 56 21.89 -15.87 10.21
N LYS A 57 21.84 -15.53 11.52
CA LYS A 57 22.84 -15.95 12.50
C LYS A 57 22.86 -17.47 12.67
N LYS A 58 21.69 -18.09 12.83
CA LYS A 58 21.56 -19.55 12.96
C LYS A 58 22.05 -20.29 11.71
N ASP A 59 21.75 -19.75 10.53
CA ASP A 59 22.20 -20.28 9.25
C ASP A 59 23.71 -20.14 9.06
N ALA A 60 24.30 -19.01 9.45
CA ALA A 60 25.74 -18.80 9.39
C ALA A 60 26.51 -19.73 10.35
N ALA A 61 25.89 -20.10 11.48
CA ALA A 61 26.46 -21.05 12.43
C ALA A 61 26.34 -22.51 11.97
N SER A 62 25.21 -22.87 11.34
CA SER A 62 24.90 -24.27 10.99
C SER A 62 25.39 -24.71 9.61
N LYS A 63 25.50 -23.79 8.64
CA LYS A 63 25.89 -24.12 7.25
C LYS A 63 27.42 -24.09 7.07
N SER A 64 27.90 -24.71 6.00
CA SER A 64 29.33 -24.77 5.63
C SER A 64 29.59 -24.29 4.20
N GLY A 65 30.86 -23.98 3.88
CA GLY A 65 31.31 -23.59 2.54
C GLY A 65 30.62 -22.36 1.95
N LEU A 66 30.17 -22.47 0.69
CA LEU A 66 29.53 -21.37 -0.04
C LEU A 66 28.20 -20.92 0.60
N GLN A 67 27.46 -21.82 1.22
CA GLN A 67 26.20 -21.49 1.88
C GLN A 67 26.44 -20.67 3.15
N LYS A 68 27.50 -20.98 3.90
CA LYS A 68 27.96 -20.17 5.04
C LYS A 68 28.34 -18.76 4.58
N LEU A 69 29.12 -18.63 3.51
CA LEU A 69 29.50 -17.33 2.95
C LEU A 69 28.29 -16.49 2.51
N ARG A 70 27.25 -17.13 1.94
CA ARG A 70 26.00 -16.43 1.60
C ARG A 70 25.24 -16.00 2.85
N ALA A 71 25.16 -16.85 3.87
CA ALA A 71 24.49 -16.53 5.13
C ALA A 71 25.21 -15.41 5.91
N THR A 72 26.54 -15.42 5.96
CA THR A 72 27.33 -14.37 6.60
C THR A 72 27.24 -13.05 5.84
N ASN A 73 27.26 -13.06 4.51
CA ASN A 73 27.02 -11.85 3.71
C ASN A 73 25.61 -11.30 3.90
N ARG A 74 24.59 -12.18 3.98
CA ARG A 74 23.22 -11.78 4.30
C ARG A 74 23.13 -11.15 5.69
N LEU A 75 23.76 -11.76 6.70
CA LEU A 75 23.82 -11.22 8.06
C LEU A 75 24.51 -9.85 8.08
N ARG A 76 25.68 -9.72 7.45
CA ARG A 76 26.42 -8.46 7.35
C ARG A 76 25.60 -7.37 6.68
N ASN A 77 24.84 -7.72 5.63
CA ASN A 77 23.96 -6.77 4.97
C ASN A 77 22.75 -6.38 5.84
N LEU A 78 22.21 -7.29 6.65
CA LEU A 78 21.11 -7.01 7.59
C LEU A 78 21.58 -6.22 8.84
N GLU A 79 22.86 -6.32 9.21
CA GLU A 79 23.47 -5.56 10.31
C GLU A 79 23.95 -4.18 9.84
N ASN A 80 24.65 -4.09 8.69
CA ASN A 80 25.18 -2.84 8.16
C ASN A 80 24.09 -1.93 7.60
N ASN A 81 23.03 -2.51 7.06
CA ASN A 81 21.89 -1.72 6.67
C ASN A 81 20.96 -1.59 7.87
N ASN A 82 21.01 -0.44 8.53
CA ASN A 82 19.78 0.27 8.92
C ASN A 82 18.99 0.63 7.63
N MET A 83 18.72 -0.35 6.76
CA MET A 83 17.96 -0.15 5.54
C MET A 83 16.61 0.32 6.02
N ALA A 84 16.31 1.59 5.76
CA ALA A 84 15.01 2.15 6.05
C ALA A 84 13.95 1.16 5.51
N PRO A 85 12.93 0.82 6.30
CA PRO A 85 11.97 -0.24 6.01
C PRO A 85 11.28 -0.11 4.64
N GLY A 86 11.36 1.06 4.01
CA GLY A 86 10.87 1.33 2.68
C GLY A 86 11.54 0.54 1.55
N SER A 87 12.76 -0.02 1.66
CA SER A 87 13.41 -0.63 0.48
C SER A 87 12.73 -1.92 -0.02
N PHE A 88 12.10 -2.71 0.87
CA PHE A 88 11.39 -3.93 0.46
C PHE A 88 9.99 -3.61 -0.08
N PHE A 89 9.25 -2.72 0.59
CA PHE A 89 7.91 -2.29 0.14
C PHE A 89 7.96 -1.36 -1.08
N ASN A 90 8.99 -0.51 -1.22
CA ASN A 90 9.21 0.28 -2.43
C ASN A 90 9.54 -0.63 -3.62
N LYS A 91 10.32 -1.69 -3.43
CA LYS A 91 10.55 -2.69 -4.49
C LYS A 91 9.28 -3.44 -4.86
N LEU A 92 8.41 -3.77 -3.89
CA LEU A 92 7.09 -4.36 -4.15
C LEU A 92 6.17 -3.38 -4.90
N SER A 93 6.15 -2.11 -4.50
CA SER A 93 5.43 -1.01 -5.17
C SER A 93 5.93 -0.80 -6.60
N GLU A 94 7.24 -0.74 -6.81
CA GLU A 94 7.84 -0.63 -8.14
C GLU A 94 7.53 -1.86 -9.00
N TYR A 95 7.50 -3.06 -8.41
CA TYR A 95 7.15 -4.29 -9.10
C TYR A 95 5.67 -4.33 -9.49
N THR A 96 4.76 -3.92 -8.60
CA THR A 96 3.33 -3.82 -8.91
C THR A 96 3.05 -2.73 -9.95
N GLN A 97 3.71 -1.57 -9.86
CA GLN A 97 3.60 -0.51 -10.87
C GLN A 97 4.13 -0.95 -12.24
N LYS A 98 5.29 -1.61 -12.30
CA LYS A 98 5.83 -2.16 -13.57
C LYS A 98 4.93 -3.23 -14.17
N ASN A 99 4.32 -4.09 -13.35
CA ASN A 99 3.38 -5.10 -13.83
C ASN A 99 2.06 -4.47 -14.30
N LEU A 100 1.57 -3.44 -13.63
CA LEU A 100 0.41 -2.65 -14.08
C LEU A 100 0.68 -1.97 -15.43
N ALA A 101 1.85 -1.35 -15.59
CA ALA A 101 2.25 -0.73 -16.85
C ALA A 101 2.34 -1.75 -17.99
N LYS A 102 2.97 -2.92 -17.77
CA LYS A 102 3.00 -4.02 -18.74
C LYS A 102 1.62 -4.54 -19.10
N ARG A 103 0.71 -4.66 -18.11
CA ARG A 103 -0.68 -5.07 -18.35
C ARG A 103 -1.42 -4.07 -19.23
N GLN A 104 -1.25 -2.77 -18.98
CA GLN A 104 -1.86 -1.71 -19.79
C GLN A 104 -1.32 -1.70 -21.22
N GLU A 105 -0.01 -1.88 -21.40
CA GLU A 105 0.62 -1.97 -22.72
C GLU A 105 0.08 -3.16 -23.52
N ASN A 106 -0.06 -4.32 -22.88
CA ASN A 106 -0.62 -5.52 -23.52
C ASN A 106 -2.09 -5.33 -23.93
N MET A 107 -2.90 -4.65 -23.12
CA MET A 107 -4.28 -4.34 -23.49
C MET A 107 -4.34 -3.44 -24.72
N LYS A 108 -3.51 -2.37 -24.76
CA LYS A 108 -3.43 -1.48 -25.94
C LYS A 108 -3.03 -2.23 -27.20
N LYS A 109 -1.99 -3.08 -27.14
CA LYS A 109 -1.59 -3.92 -28.29
C LYS A 109 -2.70 -4.86 -28.74
N THR A 110 -3.43 -5.45 -27.79
CA THR A 110 -4.55 -6.35 -28.12
C THR A 110 -5.71 -5.61 -28.77
N ASP A 111 -6.02 -4.40 -28.30
CA ASP A 111 -7.06 -3.55 -28.87
C ASP A 111 -6.69 -3.06 -30.27
N GLU A 112 -5.42 -2.70 -30.49
CA GLU A 112 -4.88 -2.36 -31.81
C GLU A 112 -4.97 -3.54 -32.78
N MET A 113 -4.61 -4.75 -32.36
CA MET A 113 -4.74 -5.97 -33.16
C MET A 113 -6.21 -6.30 -33.49
N ARG A 114 -7.13 -6.07 -32.56
CA ARG A 114 -8.57 -6.24 -32.81
C ARG A 114 -9.10 -5.21 -33.80
N ALA A 115 -8.65 -3.97 -33.68
CA ALA A 115 -9.03 -2.90 -34.60
C ALA A 115 -8.51 -3.16 -36.02
N THR A 116 -7.26 -3.63 -36.17
CA THR A 116 -6.70 -3.99 -37.47
C THR A 116 -7.38 -5.21 -38.07
N ALA A 117 -7.64 -6.25 -37.28
CA ALA A 117 -8.39 -7.42 -37.72
C ALA A 117 -9.82 -7.07 -38.18
N LYS A 118 -10.48 -6.12 -37.49
CA LYS A 118 -11.80 -5.62 -37.89
C LYS A 118 -11.75 -4.86 -39.20
N LYS A 119 -10.77 -3.96 -39.38
CA LYS A 119 -10.55 -3.23 -40.64
C LYS A 119 -10.28 -4.18 -41.81
N MET A 120 -9.39 -5.15 -41.65
CA MET A 120 -9.11 -6.16 -42.69
C MET A 120 -10.38 -6.93 -43.05
N ARG A 121 -11.20 -7.32 -42.06
CA ARG A 121 -12.46 -8.03 -42.31
C ARG A 121 -13.52 -7.19 -43.04
N GLU A 122 -13.52 -5.87 -42.82
CA GLU A 122 -14.39 -4.92 -43.53
C GLU A 122 -13.88 -4.64 -44.96
N GLU A 123 -12.56 -4.55 -45.15
CA GLU A 123 -11.90 -4.40 -46.46
C GLU A 123 -12.03 -5.66 -47.34
N THR A 124 -12.04 -6.86 -46.75
CA THR A 124 -12.21 -8.14 -47.51
C THR A 124 -13.67 -8.43 -47.86
N LYS A 125 -14.63 -7.61 -47.40
CA LYS A 125 -16.08 -7.79 -47.63
C LYS A 125 -16.61 -6.94 -48.80
N TRP A 126 -15.74 -6.24 -49.51
CA TRP A 126 -16.00 -5.56 -50.78
C TRP A 126 -15.28 -6.29 -51.92
#